data_AF-A0A4R3YTV9-F1
#
_entry.id   AF-A0A4R3YTV9-F1
#
_cell.length_a   1.000
_cell.length_b   1.000
_cell.length_c   1.000
_cell.angle_alpha   90.00
_cell.angle_beta   90.00
_cell.angle_gamma   90.00
#
_symmetry.space_group_name_H-M   'P 1'
#
loop_
_entity.id
_entity.type
_entity.pdbx_description
1 polymer ?
#
loop_
_entity_poly.entity_id
_entity_poly.type
_entity_poly.pdbx_seq_one_letter_code
_entity_poly.pdbx_strand_id
1 'polypeptide(L)'
;MSSPFPDLISSCPVCRGDLALSVDELHDAAQVRLTASAAILSQLALSTHTDFDATSMSQAMMAVRRLVDEAAEFVVAIWREKGCVADTSVQAA
;
A
#
# COMPACT_ATOMS: atom_id res chain seq x y z
N MET A 1 -22.28 -0.41 -24.03
CA MET A 1 -21.04 -1.23 -23.96
C MET A 1 -20.71 -1.40 -22.49
N SER A 2 -21.04 -2.56 -21.93
CA SER A 2 -20.94 -2.85 -20.51
C SER A 2 -19.54 -3.36 -20.18
N SER A 3 -18.92 -2.81 -19.13
CA SER A 3 -17.57 -3.15 -18.71
C SER A 3 -17.48 -4.64 -18.34
N PRO A 4 -16.44 -5.40 -18.73
CA PRO A 4 -16.44 -6.87 -18.64
C PRO A 4 -16.12 -7.42 -17.23
N PHE A 5 -16.01 -6.57 -16.20
CA PHE A 5 -15.57 -7.00 -14.86
C PHE A 5 -16.38 -6.46 -13.66
N PRO A 6 -17.73 -6.43 -13.70
CA PRO A 6 -18.50 -6.00 -12.53
C PRO A 6 -18.29 -6.96 -11.33
N ASP A 7 -18.11 -8.26 -11.59
CA ASP A 7 -17.99 -9.27 -10.55
C ASP A 7 -16.61 -9.34 -9.86
N LEU A 8 -15.55 -8.88 -10.53
CA LEU A 8 -14.21 -8.79 -9.95
C LEU A 8 -14.08 -7.59 -9.00
N ILE A 9 -14.79 -6.48 -9.30
CA ILE A 9 -14.91 -5.34 -8.39
C ILE A 9 -15.76 -5.73 -7.18
N SER A 10 -16.82 -6.52 -7.38
CA SER A 10 -17.64 -7.11 -6.32
C SER A 10 -16.85 -8.02 -5.39
N SER A 11 -15.82 -8.72 -5.86
CA SER A 11 -15.09 -9.71 -5.05
C SER A 11 -13.83 -9.17 -4.38
N CYS A 12 -13.39 -7.98 -4.77
CA CYS A 12 -12.17 -7.38 -4.23
C CYS A 12 -12.48 -6.75 -2.87
N PRO A 13 -11.94 -7.26 -1.74
CA PRO A 13 -12.20 -6.69 -0.43
C PRO A 13 -11.76 -5.21 -0.34
N VAL A 14 -10.77 -4.80 -1.15
CA VAL A 14 -10.34 -3.40 -1.29
C VAL A 14 -11.38 -2.52 -2.02
N CYS A 15 -12.15 -3.09 -2.94
CA CYS A 15 -13.23 -2.39 -3.65
C CYS A 15 -14.56 -2.46 -2.91
N ARG A 16 -14.76 -3.46 -2.03
CA ARG A 16 -15.91 -3.59 -1.14
C ARG A 16 -15.80 -2.80 0.16
N GLY A 17 -14.62 -2.28 0.51
CA GLY A 17 -14.37 -1.73 1.85
C GLY A 17 -14.31 -2.81 2.94
N ASP A 18 -14.15 -4.08 2.55
CA ASP A 18 -14.11 -5.25 3.43
C ASP A 18 -12.68 -5.54 3.96
N LEU A 19 -11.79 -4.55 3.89
CA LEU A 19 -10.63 -4.54 4.78
C LEU A 19 -11.20 -4.29 6.18
N ALA A 20 -11.38 -5.36 6.96
CA ALA A 20 -11.83 -5.32 8.35
C ALA A 20 -10.77 -4.68 9.29
N LEU A 21 -10.11 -3.62 8.82
CA LEU A 21 -9.11 -2.83 9.50
C LEU A 21 -9.61 -1.39 9.51
N SER A 22 -9.54 -0.75 10.66
CA SER A 22 -9.80 0.67 10.84
C SER A 22 -8.83 1.53 10.02
N VAL A 23 -9.22 2.80 9.79
CA VAL A 23 -8.33 3.78 9.13
C VAL A 23 -7.00 3.93 9.86
N ASP A 24 -6.99 3.84 11.19
CA ASP A 24 -5.78 3.91 12.00
C ASP A 24 -4.89 2.67 11.78
N GLU A 25 -5.47 1.47 11.72
CA GLU A 25 -4.73 0.24 11.41
C GLU A 25 -4.15 0.25 9.99
N LEU A 26 -4.89 0.80 9.01
CA LEU A 26 -4.38 0.99 7.65
C LEU A 26 -3.24 2.02 7.61
N HIS A 27 -3.33 3.10 8.39
CA HIS A 27 -2.28 4.10 8.50
C HIS A 27 -1.01 3.50 9.12
N ASP A 28 -1.15 2.77 10.22
CA ASP A 28 -0.04 2.08 10.88
C ASP A 28 0.60 1.05 9.95
N ALA A 29 -0.20 0.27 9.21
CA ALA A 29 0.31 -0.67 8.22
C ALA A 29 1.12 0.03 7.13
N ALA A 30 0.61 1.13 6.57
CA ALA A 30 1.33 1.94 5.58
C ALA A 30 2.64 2.50 6.14
N GLN A 31 2.60 3.06 7.36
CA GLN A 31 3.76 3.63 8.03
C GLN A 31 4.84 2.59 8.29
N VAL A 32 4.48 1.38 8.73
CA VAL A 32 5.42 0.28 8.96
C VAL A 32 6.11 -0.13 7.67
N ARG A 33 5.38 -0.25 6.55
CA ARG A 33 5.95 -0.58 5.24
C ARG A 33 6.95 0.48 4.77
N LEU A 34 6.58 1.75 4.85
CA LEU A 34 7.46 2.86 4.45
C LEU A 34 8.71 2.94 5.34
N THR A 35 8.57 2.69 6.64
CA THR A 35 9.69 2.64 7.59
C THR A 35 10.64 1.50 7.25
N ALA A 36 10.11 0.31 6.94
CA ALA A 36 10.92 -0.83 6.51
C ALA A 36 11.64 -0.54 5.18
N SER A 37 10.97 0.06 4.20
CA SER A 37 11.59 0.50 2.94
C SER A 37 12.76 1.47 3.19
N ALA A 38 12.57 2.47 4.04
CA ALA A 38 13.60 3.44 4.39
C ALA A 38 14.79 2.78 5.11
N ALA A 39 14.53 1.79 5.97
CA ALA A 39 15.58 1.03 6.65
C ALA A 39 16.43 0.22 5.66
N ILE A 40 15.81 -0.45 4.68
CA ILE A 40 16.54 -1.18 3.63
C ILE A 40 17.39 -0.22 2.79
N LEU A 41 16.83 0.92 2.37
CA LEU A 41 17.59 1.94 1.62
C LEU A 41 18.78 2.49 2.44
N SER A 42 18.59 2.68 3.75
CA SER A 42 19.66 3.14 4.64
C SER A 42 20.78 2.08 4.76
N GLN A 43 20.41 0.80 4.87
CA GLN A 43 21.39 -0.29 4.88
C GLN A 43 22.17 -0.37 3.56
N LEU A 44 21.49 -0.22 2.42
CA LEU A 44 22.13 -0.16 1.10
C LEU A 44 23.08 1.03 0.98
N ALA A 45 22.69 2.21 1.48
CA ALA A 45 23.55 3.38 1.45
C ALA A 45 24.84 3.16 2.26
N LEU A 46 24.72 2.55 3.45
CA LEU A 46 25.87 2.23 4.31
C LEU A 46 26.79 1.16 3.72
N SER A 47 26.26 0.29 2.86
CA SER A 47 27.01 -0.81 2.25
C SER A 47 27.64 -0.48 0.89
N THR A 48 27.41 0.72 0.35
CA THR A 48 28.03 1.18 -0.91
C THR A 48 29.55 1.24 -0.88
N HIS A 49 30.17 1.24 0.31
CA HIS A 49 31.63 1.22 0.49
C HIS A 49 32.22 -0.20 0.67
N THR A 50 31.40 -1.24 0.58
CA THR A 50 31.81 -2.65 0.65
C THR A 50 31.57 -3.34 -0.70
N ASP A 51 32.31 -4.42 -1.01
CA ASP A 51 32.09 -5.21 -2.25
C ASP A 51 30.65 -5.71 -2.30
N PHE A 52 29.81 -4.96 -2.99
CA PHE A 52 28.37 -5.17 -2.97
C PHE A 52 27.96 -6.05 -4.14
N ASP A 53 27.49 -7.25 -3.84
CA ASP A 53 26.97 -8.17 -4.85
C ASP A 53 25.72 -7.56 -5.53
N ALA A 54 25.78 -7.43 -6.86
CA ALA A 54 24.69 -6.87 -7.66
C ALA A 54 23.38 -7.64 -7.49
N THR A 55 23.44 -8.94 -7.20
CA THR A 55 22.26 -9.78 -6.92
C THR A 55 21.59 -9.34 -5.63
N SER A 56 22.38 -9.16 -4.56
CA SER A 56 21.92 -8.67 -3.26
C SER A 56 21.30 -7.27 -3.36
N MET A 57 21.90 -6.36 -4.14
CA MET A 57 21.33 -5.04 -4.40
C MET A 57 19.98 -5.11 -5.12
N SER A 58 19.88 -5.94 -6.16
CA SER A 58 18.64 -6.14 -6.92
C SER A 58 17.52 -6.68 -6.03
N GLN A 59 17.82 -7.68 -5.19
CA GLN A 59 16.86 -8.24 -4.25
C GLN A 59 16.38 -7.22 -3.22
N ALA A 60 17.29 -6.41 -2.66
CA ALA A 60 16.96 -5.35 -1.71
C ALA A 60 16.05 -4.29 -2.36
N MET A 61 16.35 -3.87 -3.59
CA MET A 61 15.52 -2.91 -4.33
C MET A 61 14.14 -3.48 -4.69
N MET A 62 14.06 -4.77 -5.01
CA MET A 62 12.77 -5.46 -5.20
C MET A 62 11.95 -5.53 -3.92
N ALA A 63 12.59 -5.76 -2.77
CA ALA A 63 11.92 -5.72 -1.46
C ALA A 63 11.39 -4.32 -1.14
N VAL A 64 12.18 -3.27 -1.38
CA VAL A 64 11.74 -1.87 -1.24
C VAL A 64 10.52 -1.59 -2.12
N ARG A 65 10.57 -1.98 -3.40
CA ARG A 65 9.43 -1.78 -4.33
C ARG A 65 8.17 -2.46 -3.80
N ARG A 66 8.26 -3.72 -3.38
CA ARG A 66 7.11 -4.45 -2.83
C ARG A 66 6.50 -3.76 -1.60
N LEU A 67 7.34 -3.32 -0.67
CA LEU A 67 6.86 -2.63 0.53
C LEU A 67 6.19 -1.29 0.20
N VAL A 68 6.71 -0.55 -0.77
CA VAL A 68 6.09 0.70 -1.24
C VAL A 68 4.77 0.44 -1.97
N ASP A 69 4.71 -0.60 -2.82
CA ASP A 69 3.47 -1.02 -3.49
C ASP A 69 2.40 -1.39 -2.44
N GLU A 70 2.75 -2.18 -1.41
CA GLU A 70 1.85 -2.51 -0.29
C GLU A 70 1.39 -1.24 0.47
N ALA A 71 2.29 -0.29 0.74
CA ALA A 71 1.93 0.96 1.40
C ALA A 71 0.95 1.80 0.57
N ALA A 72 1.13 1.86 -0.75
CA ALA A 72 0.26 2.59 -1.66
C ALA A 72 -1.16 2.00 -1.67
N GLU A 73 -1.30 0.68 -1.60
CA GLU A 73 -2.59 0.01 -1.49
C GLU A 73 -3.34 0.42 -0.21
N PHE A 74 -2.65 0.49 0.93
CA PHE A 74 -3.25 0.97 2.20
C PHE A 74 -3.67 2.43 2.12
N VAL A 75 -2.86 3.31 1.51
CA VAL A 75 -3.21 4.72 1.31
C VAL A 75 -4.44 4.88 0.43
N VAL A 76 -4.54 4.10 -0.65
CA VAL A 76 -5.72 4.09 -1.52
C VAL A 76 -6.95 3.61 -0.76
N ALA A 77 -6.82 2.58 0.09
CA ALA A 77 -7.91 2.10 0.93
C ALA A 77 -8.40 3.20 1.92
N ILE A 78 -7.47 3.91 2.58
CA ILE A 78 -7.80 5.06 3.45
C ILE A 78 -8.54 6.15 2.67
N TRP A 79 -8.08 6.47 1.45
CA TRP A 79 -8.71 7.51 0.64
C TRP A 79 -10.14 7.14 0.22
N ARG A 80 -10.36 5.87 -0.15
CA ARG A 80 -11.70 5.35 -0.46
C ARG A 80 -12.61 5.42 0.75
N GLU A 81 -12.15 5.00 1.93
CA GLU A 81 -12.96 5.05 3.15
C GLU A 81 -13.38 6.48 3.49
N LYS A 82 -12.44 7.43 3.43
CA LYS A 82 -12.73 8.86 3.64
C LYS A 82 -13.69 9.43 2.60
N GLY A 83 -13.58 9.00 1.34
CA GLY A 83 -14.50 9.38 0.27
C GLY A 83 -15.92 8.82 0.46
N CYS A 84 -16.04 7.55 0.87
CA CYS A 84 -17.31 6.90 1.18
C CYS A 84 -18.06 7.59 2.33
N VAL A 85 -17.34 8.02 3.37
CA VAL A 85 -17.91 8.80 4.49
C VAL A 85 -18.47 10.14 4.00
N ALA A 86 -17.80 10.82 3.07
CA ALA A 86 -18.27 12.08 2.50
C ALA A 86 -19.56 11.87 1.67
N ASP A 87 -19.63 10.84 0.82
CA ASP A 87 -20.81 10.57 0.01
C ASP A 87 -22.03 10.14 0.84
N THR A 88 -21.85 9.35 1.90
CA THR A 88 -22.95 8.99 2.81
C THR A 88 -23.48 10.20 3.59
N SER A 89 -22.63 11.17 3.93
CA SER A 89 -23.05 12.40 4.60
C SER A 89 -23.89 13.32 3.69
N VAL A 90 -23.68 13.28 2.38
CA VAL A 90 -24.44 14.06 1.39
C VAL A 90 -25.79 13.41 1.07
N GLN A 91 -25.87 12.08 1.15
CA GLN A 91 -27.08 11.33 0.80
C GLN A 91 -28.11 11.23 1.96
N ALA A 92 -27.69 11.56 3.18
CA ALA A 92 -28.52 11.56 4.39
C ALA A 92 -29.08 12.95 4.78
N ALA A 93 -28.86 13.98 3.95
CA ALA A 93 -29.27 15.38 4.20
C ALA A 93 -30.46 15.82 3.33
#